data_AF-A0A822ABZ4-F1
#
_entry.id   AF-A0A822ABZ4-F1
#
_cell.length_a   1.000
_cell.length_b   1.000
_cell.length_c   1.000
_cell.angle_alpha   90.00
_cell.angle_beta   90.00
_cell.angle_gamma   90.00
#
_symmetry.space_group_name_H-M   'P 1'
#
loop_
_entity.id
_entity.type
_entity.pdbx_description
1 polymer ?
#
loop_
_entity_poly.entity_id
_entity_poly.type
_entity_poly.pdbx_seq_one_letter_code
_entity_poly.pdbx_strand_id
1 'polypeptide(L)'
;QLNRAYGCDVPLVLMNSFNTHEETEKILQKYSHVSVKIYTFNQSKYPRLDRETLLPVAKSIEGSDNSCWYPPGHGDIYQSFYQSGLLDQFIEQGKEYMFLSNIDNLGATVDLYILKYLLNDKIKHEFIMEVTDKTRADIKGGTLIQYQGKLRLLEIAQVPKENVDEFKSVSKFRIFNTNNLWVNLPAIKRIIEDKTLQMEIIVNHKTMDDGLNVIQLETASGAAIQSFEGAQGINVPRRRFLPVKTTSDLLLVMSNLFTLNRGNLVMNAQRSFPAVPLVKLGTSFIKVKDFLSRFQSIPDCLELDSLTVSGDVTFGKSVSLRGTVIIIANHGDRIDIPTGAILENKIVSGNLRILDH
;
A
#
# COMPACT_ATOMS: atom_id res chain seq x y z
N GLN A 1 -8.76 -18.72 -5.84
CA GLN A 1 -8.91 -19.08 -7.27
C GLN A 1 -7.69 -19.80 -7.81
N LEU A 2 -6.48 -19.27 -7.61
CA LEU A 2 -5.22 -19.85 -8.09
C LEU A 2 -5.10 -21.36 -7.78
N ASN A 3 -5.34 -21.75 -6.52
CA ASN A 3 -5.40 -23.16 -6.08
C ASN A 3 -6.38 -24.02 -6.90
N ARG A 4 -7.62 -23.55 -7.11
CA ARG A 4 -8.62 -24.28 -7.90
C ARG A 4 -8.26 -24.37 -9.38
N ALA A 5 -7.67 -23.31 -9.95
CA ALA A 5 -7.35 -23.24 -11.37
C ALA A 5 -6.17 -24.14 -11.76
N TYR A 6 -5.17 -24.27 -10.87
CA TYR A 6 -3.95 -25.03 -11.12
C TYR A 6 -3.84 -26.33 -10.31
N GLY A 7 -4.86 -26.67 -9.52
CA GLY A 7 -4.83 -27.86 -8.66
C GLY A 7 -3.71 -27.83 -7.61
N CYS A 8 -3.32 -26.64 -7.14
CA CYS A 8 -2.22 -26.44 -6.21
C CYS A 8 -2.71 -26.00 -4.82
N ASP A 9 -1.80 -26.00 -3.84
CA ASP A 9 -2.06 -25.55 -2.47
C ASP A 9 -1.04 -24.47 -2.07
N VAL A 10 -1.35 -23.23 -2.46
CA VAL A 10 -0.59 -22.03 -2.10
C VAL A 10 -1.18 -21.45 -0.81
N PRO A 11 -0.37 -21.31 0.27
CA PRO A 11 -0.82 -20.69 1.51
C PRO A 11 -0.89 -19.17 1.38
N LEU A 12 -1.80 -18.55 2.13
CA LEU A 12 -1.85 -17.11 2.36
C LEU A 12 -1.37 -16.85 3.78
N VAL A 13 -0.43 -15.92 3.96
CA VAL A 13 0.06 -15.55 5.29
C VAL A 13 -0.22 -14.06 5.53
N LEU A 14 -0.85 -13.74 6.65
CA LEU A 14 -1.14 -12.36 7.06
C LEU A 14 -0.23 -11.98 8.23
N MET A 15 0.64 -10.99 7.99
CA MET A 15 1.41 -10.34 9.04
C MET A 15 0.52 -9.29 9.72
N ASN A 16 0.07 -9.60 10.93
CA ASN A 16 -0.78 -8.72 11.72
C ASN A 16 0.06 -7.81 12.63
N SER A 17 -0.60 -6.87 13.28
CA SER A 17 -0.09 -6.11 14.42
C SER A 17 -0.96 -6.36 15.64
N PHE A 18 -0.49 -5.99 16.84
CA PHE A 18 -1.31 -6.01 18.05
C PHE A 18 -2.60 -5.17 17.93
N ASN A 19 -2.68 -4.21 17.00
CA ASN A 19 -3.90 -3.44 16.74
C ASN A 19 -4.91 -4.15 15.82
N THR A 20 -4.48 -5.16 15.07
CA THR A 20 -5.28 -5.76 13.99
C THR A 20 -5.49 -7.27 14.16
N HIS A 21 -4.67 -7.92 14.99
CA HIS A 21 -4.60 -9.37 15.10
C HIS A 21 -5.93 -9.99 15.52
N GLU A 22 -6.52 -9.54 16.63
CA GLU A 22 -7.78 -10.10 17.14
C GLU A 22 -8.95 -9.92 16.17
N GLU A 23 -9.09 -8.75 15.56
CA GLU A 23 -10.16 -8.48 14.59
C GLU A 23 -9.98 -9.32 13.32
N THR A 24 -8.73 -9.48 12.86
CA THR A 24 -8.41 -10.32 11.70
C THR A 24 -8.81 -11.77 11.97
N GLU A 25 -8.43 -12.34 13.10
CA GLU A 25 -8.78 -13.73 13.45
C GLU A 25 -10.28 -13.98 13.55
N LYS A 26 -11.03 -13.05 14.15
CA LYS A 26 -12.50 -13.12 14.22
C LYS A 26 -13.13 -13.20 12.82
N ILE A 27 -12.61 -12.44 11.86
CA ILE A 27 -13.14 -12.41 10.49
C ILE A 27 -12.69 -13.63 9.67
N LEU A 28 -11.49 -14.17 9.94
CA LEU A 28 -10.95 -15.32 9.20
C LEU A 28 -11.82 -16.58 9.28
N GLN A 29 -12.60 -16.74 10.35
CA GLN A 29 -13.56 -17.85 10.50
C GLN A 29 -14.56 -17.93 9.33
N LYS A 30 -14.87 -16.79 8.69
CA LYS A 30 -15.75 -16.72 7.50
C LYS A 30 -15.16 -17.42 6.28
N TYR A 31 -13.84 -17.63 6.23
CA TYR A 31 -13.15 -18.22 5.08
C TYR A 31 -12.79 -19.69 5.27
N SER A 32 -13.27 -20.34 6.33
CA SER A 32 -13.01 -21.76 6.66
C SER A 32 -13.40 -22.75 5.54
N HIS A 33 -14.39 -22.40 4.72
CA HIS A 33 -14.87 -23.21 3.59
C HIS A 33 -14.18 -22.87 2.26
N VAL A 34 -13.27 -21.91 2.25
CA VAL A 34 -12.52 -21.51 1.06
C VAL A 34 -11.29 -22.42 0.93
N SER A 35 -11.00 -22.84 -0.30
CA SER A 35 -9.86 -23.70 -0.63
C SER A 35 -8.55 -22.90 -0.64
N VAL A 36 -8.14 -22.44 0.54
CA VAL A 36 -6.87 -21.76 0.83
C VAL A 36 -6.52 -21.95 2.29
N LYS A 37 -5.27 -22.33 2.58
CA LYS A 37 -4.75 -22.34 3.95
C LYS A 37 -4.30 -20.94 4.31
N ILE A 38 -4.93 -20.35 5.33
CA ILE A 38 -4.60 -19.02 5.82
C ILE A 38 -3.84 -19.15 7.13
N TYR A 39 -2.68 -18.52 7.21
CA TYR A 39 -1.85 -18.42 8.40
C TYR A 39 -1.78 -16.98 8.85
N THR A 40 -1.64 -16.76 10.15
CA THR A 40 -1.43 -15.44 10.74
C THR A 40 -0.21 -15.50 11.63
N PHE A 41 0.53 -14.40 11.71
CA PHE A 41 1.51 -14.17 12.76
C PHE A 41 1.50 -12.69 13.12
N ASN A 42 1.96 -12.37 14.32
CA ASN A 42 1.99 -10.99 14.79
C ASN A 42 3.42 -10.44 14.66
N GLN A 43 3.55 -9.22 14.16
CA GLN A 43 4.82 -8.50 14.20
C GLN A 43 5.13 -8.05 15.63
N SER A 44 6.38 -7.65 15.87
CA SER A 44 6.87 -7.13 17.13
C SER A 44 6.10 -5.89 17.62
N LYS A 45 6.14 -5.65 18.94
CA LYS A 45 5.54 -4.49 19.61
C LYS A 45 6.61 -3.75 20.41
N TYR A 46 6.99 -2.55 19.98
CA TYR A 46 8.07 -1.77 20.60
C TYR A 46 7.52 -0.57 21.40
N PRO A 47 8.19 -0.17 22.49
CA PRO A 47 7.77 0.99 23.27
C PRO A 47 8.15 2.28 22.54
N ARG A 48 7.22 3.23 22.45
CA ARG A 48 7.53 4.60 22.00
C ARG A 48 8.58 5.21 22.92
N LEU A 49 9.45 6.04 22.36
CA LEU A 49 10.44 6.79 23.12
C LEU A 49 9.96 8.24 23.28
N ASP A 50 10.12 8.81 24.46
CA ASP A 50 9.91 10.24 24.66
C ASP A 50 10.98 11.03 23.90
N ARG A 51 10.58 12.13 23.24
CA ARG A 51 11.47 12.86 22.34
C ARG A 51 12.61 13.58 23.07
N GLU A 52 12.38 14.08 24.27
CA GLU A 52 13.34 14.89 25.01
C GLU A 52 14.26 14.02 25.85
N THR A 53 13.70 13.03 26.53
CA THR A 53 14.45 12.14 27.42
C THR A 53 15.09 10.96 26.69
N LEU A 54 14.58 10.60 25.50
CA LEU A 54 14.95 9.41 24.75
C LEU A 54 14.70 8.08 25.49
N LEU A 55 13.89 8.12 26.56
CA LEU A 55 13.54 6.95 27.36
C LEU A 55 12.19 6.37 26.91
N PRO A 56 11.93 5.07 27.15
CA PRO A 56 10.63 4.47 26.88
C PRO A 56 9.50 5.18 27.63
N VAL A 57 8.41 5.50 26.92
CA VAL A 57 7.18 6.05 27.51
C VAL A 57 6.46 5.00 28.35
N ALA A 58 6.48 3.74 27.89
CA ALA A 58 5.87 2.62 28.60
C ALA A 58 6.64 2.33 29.90
N LYS A 59 5.94 2.31 31.03
CA LYS A 59 6.52 2.02 32.35
C LYS A 59 6.49 0.53 32.72
N SER A 60 5.54 -0.20 32.16
CA SER A 60 5.37 -1.64 32.36
C SER A 60 4.71 -2.31 31.16
N ILE A 61 4.91 -3.62 31.01
CA ILE A 61 4.34 -4.41 29.91
C ILE A 61 2.82 -4.60 30.07
N GLU A 62 2.35 -4.85 31.30
CA GLU A 62 0.97 -5.28 31.58
C GLU A 62 0.04 -4.14 32.00
N GLY A 63 0.58 -2.95 32.32
CA GLY A 63 -0.21 -1.82 32.83
C GLY A 63 -0.11 -0.52 32.02
N SER A 64 0.74 -0.48 30.98
CA SER A 64 0.82 0.69 30.10
C SER A 64 -0.27 0.62 29.04
N ASP A 65 -0.87 1.78 28.74
CA ASP A 65 -1.80 1.92 27.63
C ASP A 65 -1.18 1.45 26.30
N ASN A 66 -1.99 0.86 25.43
CA ASN A 66 -1.58 0.48 24.08
C ASN A 66 -1.06 1.67 23.27
N SER A 67 -1.50 2.90 23.61
CA SER A 67 -0.97 4.15 23.07
C SER A 67 0.51 4.40 23.41
N CYS A 68 1.13 3.65 24.33
CA CYS A 68 2.59 3.73 24.58
C CYS A 68 3.41 2.87 23.60
N TRP A 69 2.77 2.07 22.75
CA TRP A 69 3.44 1.05 21.91
C TRP A 69 3.17 1.23 20.43
N TYR A 70 4.10 0.80 19.57
CA TYR A 70 3.96 0.87 18.12
C TYR A 70 4.53 -0.37 17.43
N PRO A 71 3.99 -0.75 16.25
CA PRO A 71 4.63 -1.73 15.38
C PRO A 71 5.88 -1.12 14.73
N PRO A 72 7.04 -1.80 14.70
CA PRO A 72 8.32 -1.24 14.24
C PRO A 72 8.47 -1.18 12.70
N GLY A 73 7.36 -0.94 12.00
CA GLY A 73 7.32 -0.87 10.55
C GLY A 73 7.38 -2.25 9.87
N HIS A 74 7.23 -2.26 8.56
CA HIS A 74 7.10 -3.49 7.78
C HIS A 74 8.43 -4.25 7.60
N GLY A 75 9.58 -3.68 8.00
CA GLY A 75 10.86 -4.39 8.01
C GLY A 75 10.97 -5.50 9.06
N ASP A 76 10.14 -5.46 10.11
CA ASP A 76 10.09 -6.49 11.16
C ASP A 76 9.62 -7.86 10.66
N ILE A 77 9.10 -7.93 9.43
CA ILE A 77 8.65 -9.18 8.82
C ILE A 77 9.70 -10.30 8.92
N TYR A 78 10.98 -10.01 8.68
CA TYR A 78 12.01 -11.06 8.64
C TYR A 78 12.21 -11.69 10.02
N GLN A 79 12.27 -10.87 11.07
CA GLN A 79 12.47 -11.33 12.45
C GLN A 79 11.22 -12.02 12.99
N SER A 80 10.05 -11.40 12.84
CA SER A 80 8.78 -11.93 13.36
C SER A 80 8.33 -13.19 12.63
N PHE A 81 8.57 -13.29 11.32
CA PHE A 81 8.28 -14.51 10.56
C PHE A 81 9.17 -15.67 10.97
N TYR A 82 10.47 -15.42 11.20
CA TYR A 82 11.38 -16.41 11.77
C TYR A 82 10.92 -16.87 13.17
N GLN A 83 10.65 -15.92 14.07
CA GLN A 83 10.22 -16.20 15.45
C GLN A 83 8.86 -16.91 15.54
N SER A 84 8.00 -16.74 14.53
CA SER A 84 6.71 -17.43 14.48
C SER A 84 6.82 -18.95 14.24
N GLY A 85 7.99 -19.44 13.80
CA GLY A 85 8.19 -20.83 13.37
C GLY A 85 7.60 -21.15 11.99
N LEU A 86 6.82 -20.25 11.39
CA LEU A 86 6.25 -20.44 10.06
C LEU A 86 7.33 -20.51 8.97
N LEU A 87 8.44 -19.78 9.13
CA LEU A 87 9.55 -19.84 8.17
C LEU A 87 10.08 -21.27 8.04
N ASP A 88 10.41 -21.89 9.16
CA ASP A 88 10.91 -23.27 9.20
C ASP A 88 9.87 -24.25 8.68
N GLN A 89 8.62 -24.10 9.13
CA GLN A 89 7.51 -24.93 8.67
C GLN A 89 7.34 -24.88 7.13
N PHE A 90 7.44 -23.71 6.50
CA PHE A 90 7.30 -23.60 5.04
C PHE A 90 8.53 -24.13 4.30
N ILE A 91 9.73 -23.95 4.83
CA ILE A 91 10.94 -24.54 4.26
C ILE A 91 10.85 -26.07 4.31
N GLU A 92 10.42 -26.66 5.42
CA GLU A 92 10.22 -28.11 5.58
C GLU A 92 9.13 -28.65 4.64
N GLN A 93 8.12 -27.84 4.33
CA GLN A 93 7.11 -28.16 3.31
C GLN A 93 7.62 -28.01 1.85
N GLY A 94 8.90 -27.69 1.66
CA GLY A 94 9.51 -27.51 0.34
C GLY A 94 9.15 -26.20 -0.35
N LYS A 95 8.77 -25.16 0.40
CA LYS A 95 8.55 -23.81 -0.16
C LYS A 95 9.88 -23.06 -0.22
N GLU A 96 10.20 -22.50 -1.39
CA GLU A 96 11.48 -21.79 -1.59
C GLU A 96 11.35 -20.27 -1.56
N TYR A 97 10.21 -19.73 -1.96
CA TYR A 97 10.00 -18.29 -2.13
C TYR A 97 8.69 -17.84 -1.48
N MET A 98 8.71 -16.63 -0.92
CA MET A 98 7.50 -15.89 -0.61
C MET A 98 7.33 -14.67 -1.51
N PHE A 99 6.07 -14.35 -1.79
CA PHE A 99 5.67 -13.08 -2.39
C PHE A 99 5.06 -12.19 -1.30
N LEU A 100 5.68 -11.05 -1.03
CA LEU A 100 5.25 -10.05 -0.07
C LEU A 100 4.65 -8.86 -0.80
N SER A 101 3.47 -8.42 -0.38
CA SER A 101 2.82 -7.21 -0.87
C SER A 101 1.91 -6.59 0.18
N ASN A 102 1.62 -5.30 0.03
CA ASN A 102 0.63 -4.63 0.86
C ASN A 102 -0.80 -5.07 0.49
N ILE A 103 -1.65 -5.33 1.48
CA ILE A 103 -3.06 -5.71 1.26
C ILE A 103 -3.89 -4.63 0.55
N ASP A 104 -3.49 -3.37 0.70
CA ASP A 104 -4.15 -2.25 0.03
C ASP A 104 -3.66 -2.03 -1.41
N ASN A 105 -2.63 -2.76 -1.86
CA ASN A 105 -2.22 -2.78 -3.26
C ASN A 105 -3.01 -3.83 -4.04
N LEU A 106 -4.12 -3.40 -4.66
CA LEU A 106 -5.01 -4.30 -5.41
C LEU A 106 -4.39 -4.81 -6.73
N GLY A 107 -3.27 -4.23 -7.15
CA GLY A 107 -2.51 -4.68 -8.33
C GLY A 107 -1.54 -5.83 -8.03
N ALA A 108 -1.23 -6.08 -6.75
CA ALA A 108 -0.24 -7.07 -6.32
C ALA A 108 -0.79 -8.51 -6.42
N THR A 109 -0.90 -9.01 -7.65
CA THR A 109 -1.30 -10.40 -7.92
C THR A 109 -0.09 -11.29 -8.13
N VAL A 110 -0.22 -12.60 -7.89
CA VAL A 110 0.86 -13.57 -8.17
C VAL A 110 1.12 -13.62 -9.68
N ASP A 111 2.30 -13.15 -10.12
CA ASP A 111 2.69 -13.14 -11.53
C ASP A 111 3.51 -14.39 -11.88
N LEU A 112 2.97 -15.22 -12.76
CA LEU A 112 3.62 -16.47 -13.15
C LEU A 112 4.84 -16.26 -14.05
N TYR A 113 4.97 -15.11 -14.74
CA TYR A 113 6.15 -14.80 -15.54
C TYR A 113 7.32 -14.39 -14.64
N ILE A 114 7.06 -13.59 -13.60
CA ILE A 114 8.05 -13.25 -12.59
C ILE A 114 8.47 -14.51 -11.82
N LEU A 115 7.50 -15.35 -11.41
CA LEU A 115 7.80 -16.61 -10.75
C LEU A 115 8.65 -17.54 -11.65
N LYS A 116 8.33 -17.64 -12.95
CA LYS A 116 9.14 -18.41 -13.90
C LYS A 116 10.55 -17.86 -14.06
N TYR A 117 10.72 -16.53 -14.04
CA TYR A 117 12.03 -15.89 -14.07
C TYR A 117 12.83 -16.22 -12.80
N LEU A 118 12.17 -16.18 -11.64
CA LEU A 118 12.76 -16.47 -10.33
C LEU A 118 13.24 -17.93 -10.21
N LEU A 119 12.50 -18.88 -10.79
CA LEU A 119 12.81 -20.31 -10.78
C LEU A 119 13.82 -20.73 -11.88
N ASN A 120 14.46 -19.78 -12.57
CA ASN A 120 15.43 -20.11 -13.61
C ASN A 120 16.78 -20.51 -13.00
N ASP A 121 17.20 -21.76 -13.20
CA ASP A 121 18.40 -22.37 -12.59
C ASP A 121 19.73 -21.66 -12.89
N LYS A 122 19.78 -20.78 -13.88
CA LYS A 122 21.02 -20.10 -14.29
C LYS A 122 21.47 -19.02 -13.31
N ILE A 123 20.54 -18.38 -12.61
CA ILE A 123 20.84 -17.29 -11.67
C ILE A 123 19.93 -17.45 -10.46
N LYS A 124 20.52 -17.74 -9.30
CA LYS A 124 19.78 -17.77 -8.04
C LYS A 124 19.56 -16.35 -7.54
N HIS A 125 18.33 -15.89 -7.60
CA HIS A 125 17.91 -14.62 -7.03
C HIS A 125 17.37 -14.86 -5.63
N GLU A 126 18.01 -14.31 -4.59
CA GLU A 126 17.46 -14.40 -3.23
C GLU A 126 16.40 -13.32 -2.97
N PHE A 127 16.44 -12.21 -3.72
CA PHE A 127 15.53 -11.08 -3.52
C PHE A 127 15.22 -10.36 -4.83
N ILE A 128 13.94 -10.24 -5.17
CA ILE A 128 13.47 -9.42 -6.29
C ILE A 128 12.51 -8.36 -5.77
N MET A 129 12.77 -7.12 -6.15
CA MET A 129 11.87 -5.99 -5.90
C MET A 129 11.21 -5.57 -7.21
N GLU A 130 9.88 -5.59 -7.26
CA GLU A 130 9.17 -4.97 -8.38
C GLU A 130 9.24 -3.44 -8.23
N VAL A 131 9.72 -2.78 -9.27
CA VAL A 131 9.74 -1.33 -9.40
C VAL A 131 8.83 -0.91 -10.55
N THR A 132 8.32 0.32 -10.53
CA THR A 132 7.48 0.87 -11.61
C THR A 132 7.96 2.25 -11.98
N ASP A 133 7.60 2.73 -13.17
CA ASP A 133 7.95 4.09 -13.60
C ASP A 133 7.30 5.15 -12.69
N LYS A 134 8.12 6.10 -12.27
CA LYS A 134 7.75 7.20 -11.37
C LYS A 134 6.90 8.22 -12.11
N THR A 135 5.74 8.55 -11.55
CA THR A 135 4.87 9.64 -12.04
C THR A 135 4.98 10.86 -11.13
N ARG A 136 4.40 11.98 -11.56
CA ARG A 136 4.33 13.21 -10.76
C ARG A 136 3.54 13.03 -9.44
N ALA A 137 2.71 11.99 -9.33
CA ALA A 137 1.98 11.68 -8.11
C ALA A 137 2.86 10.94 -7.08
N ASP A 138 3.93 10.27 -7.52
CA ASP A 138 4.80 9.45 -6.67
C ASP A 138 5.91 10.30 -6.03
N ILE A 139 5.51 11.28 -5.22
CA ILE A 139 6.41 12.23 -4.57
C ILE A 139 7.08 11.62 -3.32
N LYS A 140 6.44 10.63 -2.71
CA LYS A 140 6.86 9.98 -1.46
C LYS A 140 7.15 8.50 -1.68
N GLY A 141 8.31 8.05 -1.20
CA GLY A 141 8.79 6.66 -1.19
C GLY A 141 10.16 6.51 -1.86
N GLY A 142 10.69 5.29 -1.83
CA GLY A 142 12.06 5.00 -2.23
C GLY A 142 12.27 4.59 -3.69
N THR A 143 13.53 4.70 -4.11
CA THR A 143 14.03 4.21 -5.41
C THR A 143 15.18 3.24 -5.19
N LEU A 144 15.38 2.31 -6.12
CA LEU A 144 16.59 1.49 -6.14
C LEU A 144 17.78 2.30 -6.65
N ILE A 145 18.92 2.15 -5.97
CA ILE A 145 20.22 2.68 -6.35
C ILE A 145 21.28 1.59 -6.26
N GLN A 146 22.42 1.81 -6.90
CA GLN A 146 23.64 1.05 -6.64
C GLN A 146 24.54 1.84 -5.71
N TYR A 147 24.91 1.25 -4.58
CA TYR A 147 25.78 1.87 -3.58
C TYR A 147 26.78 0.82 -3.08
N GLN A 148 28.07 1.15 -3.09
CA GLN A 148 29.15 0.23 -2.68
C GLN A 148 29.07 -1.16 -3.36
N GLY A 149 28.71 -1.18 -4.65
CA GLY A 149 28.63 -2.42 -5.43
C GLY A 149 27.38 -3.27 -5.21
N LYS A 150 26.48 -2.90 -4.28
CA LYS A 150 25.20 -3.59 -4.02
C LYS A 150 24.00 -2.74 -4.37
N LEU A 151 22.87 -3.38 -4.63
CA LEU A 151 21.57 -2.70 -4.73
C LEU A 151 21.09 -2.29 -3.34
N ARG A 152 20.56 -1.08 -3.23
CA ARG A 152 20.02 -0.51 -2.00
C ARG A 152 18.76 0.27 -2.30
N LEU A 153 17.80 0.24 -1.37
CA LEU A 153 16.63 1.09 -1.41
C LEU A 153 16.96 2.43 -0.76
N LEU A 154 16.98 3.50 -1.55
CA LEU A 154 17.17 4.86 -1.06
C LEU A 154 15.81 5.51 -0.81
N GLU A 155 15.53 5.85 0.45
CA GLU A 155 14.33 6.59 0.87
C GLU A 155 14.61 8.08 0.99
N ILE A 156 13.56 8.92 0.82
CA ILE A 156 13.70 10.38 0.91
C ILE A 156 14.28 10.85 2.26
N ALA A 157 13.98 10.13 3.35
CA ALA A 157 14.47 10.44 4.69
C ALA A 157 16.00 10.28 4.84
N GLN A 158 16.64 9.54 3.93
CA GLN A 158 18.07 9.30 3.91
C GLN A 158 18.82 10.31 3.04
N VAL A 159 18.10 11.15 2.30
CA VAL A 159 18.68 12.13 1.37
C VAL A 159 18.97 13.44 2.11
N PRO A 160 20.19 13.98 2.02
CA PRO A 160 20.52 15.30 2.56
C PRO A 160 19.56 16.38 2.04
N LYS A 161 19.25 17.37 2.89
CA LYS A 161 18.25 18.41 2.57
C LYS A 161 18.59 19.15 1.28
N GLU A 162 19.87 19.38 1.01
CA GLU A 162 20.35 20.05 -0.20
C GLU A 162 20.07 19.27 -1.50
N ASN A 163 19.91 17.95 -1.43
CA ASN A 163 19.75 17.07 -2.60
C ASN A 163 18.33 16.51 -2.76
N VAL A 164 17.38 16.94 -1.93
CA VAL A 164 16.00 16.42 -1.97
C VAL A 164 15.31 16.68 -3.32
N ASP A 165 15.54 17.84 -3.92
CA ASP A 165 14.93 18.18 -5.21
C ASP A 165 15.51 17.34 -6.36
N GLU A 166 16.79 17.00 -6.25
CA GLU A 166 17.47 16.07 -7.16
C GLU A 166 16.87 14.66 -7.06
N PHE A 167 16.65 14.17 -5.84
CA PHE A 167 16.01 12.87 -5.59
C PHE A 167 14.56 12.82 -6.10
N LYS A 168 13.83 13.93 -5.98
CA LYS A 168 12.46 14.03 -6.52
C LYS A 168 12.43 14.01 -8.04
N SER A 169 13.50 14.43 -8.71
CA SER A 169 13.56 14.51 -10.16
C SER A 169 13.36 13.16 -10.86
N VAL A 170 12.28 13.07 -11.63
CA VAL A 170 11.97 11.92 -12.51
C VAL A 170 13.01 11.72 -13.62
N SER A 171 13.80 12.74 -13.96
CA SER A 171 14.85 12.60 -14.97
C SER A 171 16.04 11.79 -14.48
N LYS A 172 16.34 11.86 -13.17
CA LYS A 172 17.43 11.15 -12.51
C LYS A 172 16.96 9.80 -11.97
N PHE A 173 15.86 9.80 -11.20
CA PHE A 173 15.28 8.59 -10.64
C PHE A 173 13.96 8.29 -11.35
N ARG A 174 14.03 7.40 -12.34
CA ARG A 174 12.91 7.06 -13.23
C ARG A 174 11.97 6.01 -12.65
N ILE A 175 12.45 5.24 -11.68
CA ILE A 175 11.73 4.11 -11.09
C ILE A 175 11.39 4.37 -9.62
N PHE A 176 10.44 3.61 -9.12
CA PHE A 176 9.91 3.71 -7.76
C PHE A 176 9.58 2.31 -7.22
N ASN A 177 9.86 2.06 -5.93
CA ASN A 177 9.58 0.78 -5.27
C ASN A 177 8.07 0.56 -5.08
N THR A 178 7.53 -0.55 -5.60
CA THR A 178 6.11 -0.89 -5.44
C THR A 178 5.77 -1.55 -4.10
N ASN A 179 6.80 -1.96 -3.35
CA ASN A 179 6.72 -2.83 -2.17
C ASN A 179 6.13 -4.22 -2.45
N ASN A 180 6.13 -4.66 -3.72
CA ASN A 180 5.92 -6.05 -4.11
C ASN A 180 7.29 -6.74 -4.18
N LEU A 181 7.55 -7.66 -3.25
CA LEU A 181 8.87 -8.29 -3.07
C LEU A 181 8.75 -9.80 -3.20
N TRP A 182 9.72 -10.42 -3.84
CA TRP A 182 9.87 -11.87 -3.91
C TRP A 182 11.14 -12.24 -3.18
N VAL A 183 11.03 -13.03 -2.12
CA VAL A 183 12.16 -13.29 -1.21
C VAL A 183 12.33 -14.78 -0.99
N ASN A 184 13.56 -15.25 -1.09
CA ASN A 184 13.93 -16.64 -0.85
C ASN A 184 13.89 -16.96 0.64
N LEU A 185 13.16 -18.01 1.01
CA LEU A 185 12.94 -18.42 2.39
C LEU A 185 14.23 -18.93 3.07
N PRO A 186 15.01 -19.85 2.46
CA PRO A 186 16.32 -20.24 3.01
C PRO A 186 17.27 -19.05 3.23
N ALA A 187 17.30 -18.09 2.31
CA ALA A 187 18.15 -16.90 2.46
C ALA A 187 17.75 -16.03 3.66
N ILE A 188 16.46 -15.89 3.96
CA ILE A 188 16.00 -15.20 5.17
C ILE A 188 16.52 -15.91 6.41
N LYS A 189 16.36 -17.23 6.49
CA LYS A 189 16.83 -18.02 7.63
C LYS A 189 18.33 -17.82 7.85
N ARG A 190 19.13 -17.97 6.79
CA ARG A 190 20.58 -17.73 6.80
C ARG A 190 20.93 -16.33 7.31
N ILE A 191 20.31 -15.29 6.75
CA ILE A 191 20.62 -13.90 7.08
C ILE A 191 20.27 -13.56 8.55
N ILE A 192 19.18 -14.13 9.07
CA ILE A 192 18.77 -13.94 10.48
C ILE A 192 19.69 -14.70 11.44
N GLU A 193 19.98 -15.97 11.16
CA GLU A 193 20.86 -16.81 12.00
C GLU A 193 22.30 -16.28 12.03
N ASP A 194 22.82 -15.84 10.87
CA ASP A 194 24.14 -15.23 10.74
C ASP A 194 24.18 -13.78 11.24
N LYS A 195 23.02 -13.20 11.60
CA LYS A 195 22.87 -11.80 12.03
C LYS A 195 23.43 -10.77 11.04
N THR A 196 23.21 -11.03 9.75
CA THR A 196 23.69 -10.17 8.65
C THR A 196 22.61 -9.25 8.07
N LEU A 197 21.39 -9.29 8.62
CA LEU A 197 20.30 -8.41 8.21
C LEU A 197 20.64 -6.95 8.53
N GLN A 198 20.69 -6.11 7.50
CA GLN A 198 20.95 -4.68 7.61
C GLN A 198 19.83 -3.90 6.92
N MET A 199 19.20 -3.02 7.68
CA MET A 199 18.16 -2.11 7.21
C MET A 199 18.39 -0.75 7.82
N GLU A 200 18.10 0.30 7.07
CA GLU A 200 18.17 1.66 7.58
C GLU A 200 17.04 1.93 8.57
N ILE A 201 17.39 2.60 9.66
CA ILE A 201 16.45 3.03 10.68
C ILE A 201 15.69 4.26 10.15
N ILE A 202 14.38 4.20 10.23
CA ILE A 202 13.46 5.30 9.94
C ILE A 202 13.00 5.88 11.27
N VAL A 203 13.33 7.15 11.50
CA VAL A 203 12.94 7.87 12.72
C VAL A 203 11.65 8.65 12.44
N ASN A 204 10.55 8.18 13.01
CA ASN A 204 9.25 8.81 12.91
C ASN A 204 8.96 9.63 14.17
N HIS A 205 8.74 10.93 13.99
CA HIS A 205 8.29 11.81 15.06
C HIS A 205 6.76 11.89 15.06
N LYS A 206 6.12 11.65 16.20
CA LYS A 206 4.67 11.77 16.39
C LYS A 206 4.36 12.56 17.65
N THR A 207 3.15 13.08 17.73
CA THR A 207 2.59 13.69 18.93
C THR A 207 1.43 12.81 19.38
N MET A 208 1.45 12.37 20.63
CA MET A 208 0.37 11.60 21.24
C MET A 208 -0.84 12.50 21.54
N ASP A 209 -1.99 11.89 21.82
CA ASP A 209 -3.25 12.61 22.04
C ASP A 209 -3.20 13.52 23.29
N ASP A 210 -2.35 13.20 24.26
CA ASP A 210 -2.06 14.01 25.45
C ASP A 210 -1.08 15.17 25.18
N GLY A 211 -0.61 15.32 23.94
CA GLY A 211 0.35 16.33 23.52
C GLY A 211 1.82 15.92 23.67
N LEU A 212 2.12 14.72 24.17
CA LEU A 212 3.48 14.25 24.34
C LEU A 212 4.16 13.99 22.99
N ASN A 213 5.33 14.59 22.77
CA ASN A 213 6.13 14.33 21.57
C ASN A 213 6.95 13.06 21.74
N VAL A 214 6.81 12.14 20.79
CA VAL A 214 7.42 10.81 20.84
C VAL A 214 8.18 10.49 19.56
N ILE A 215 9.12 9.56 19.69
CA ILE A 215 9.93 8.98 18.63
C ILE A 215 9.56 7.50 18.46
N GLN A 216 9.48 7.09 17.20
CA GLN A 216 9.30 5.71 16.77
C GLN A 216 10.44 5.34 15.82
N LEU A 217 11.06 4.19 16.05
CA LEU A 217 12.16 3.65 15.25
C LEU A 217 11.61 2.48 14.45
N GLU A 218 11.52 2.65 13.14
CA GLU A 218 10.95 1.68 12.23
C GLU A 218 11.98 1.24 11.19
N THR A 219 11.70 0.14 10.50
CA THR A 219 12.48 -0.29 9.33
C THR A 219 11.53 -0.64 8.18
N ALA A 220 12.06 -0.64 6.95
CA ALA A 220 11.30 -0.97 5.75
C ALA A 220 11.73 -2.33 5.18
N SER A 221 10.78 -3.22 4.87
CA SER A 221 11.05 -4.54 4.27
C SER A 221 11.95 -4.46 3.03
N GLY A 222 11.72 -3.49 2.16
CA GLY A 222 12.52 -3.29 0.95
C GLY A 222 13.98 -2.89 1.21
N ALA A 223 14.30 -2.33 2.38
CA ALA A 223 15.67 -1.94 2.75
C ALA A 223 16.60 -3.15 2.90
N ALA A 224 16.03 -4.32 3.23
CA ALA A 224 16.79 -5.55 3.40
C ALA A 224 17.46 -6.04 2.12
N ILE A 225 17.09 -5.53 0.94
CA ILE A 225 17.61 -5.95 -0.37
C ILE A 225 19.14 -6.02 -0.42
N GLN A 226 19.85 -5.15 0.32
CA GLN A 226 21.31 -5.11 0.37
C GLN A 226 21.96 -6.31 1.11
N SER A 227 21.20 -6.99 1.96
CA SER A 227 21.65 -8.18 2.70
C SER A 227 21.53 -9.48 1.90
N PHE A 228 20.84 -9.45 0.75
CA PHE A 228 20.60 -10.63 -0.08
C PHE A 228 21.57 -10.71 -1.27
N GLU A 229 21.92 -11.94 -1.64
CA GLU A 229 22.72 -12.24 -2.82
C GLU A 229 21.84 -12.34 -4.08
N GLY A 230 22.41 -11.97 -5.23
CA GLY A 230 21.66 -11.99 -6.51
C GLY A 230 20.44 -11.07 -6.52
N ALA A 231 20.40 -10.05 -5.65
CA ALA A 231 19.30 -9.12 -5.55
C ALA A 231 19.07 -8.37 -6.87
N GLN A 232 17.81 -8.20 -7.28
CA GLN A 232 17.47 -7.57 -8.55
C GLN A 232 16.19 -6.73 -8.48
N GLY A 233 16.14 -5.64 -9.24
CA GLY A 233 14.91 -4.89 -9.52
C GLY A 233 14.31 -5.32 -10.86
N ILE A 234 13.00 -5.52 -10.93
CA ILE A 234 12.26 -5.75 -12.19
C ILE A 234 11.28 -4.59 -12.41
N ASN A 235 11.39 -3.91 -13.54
CA ASN A 235 10.40 -2.88 -13.91
C ASN A 235 9.11 -3.55 -14.40
N VAL A 236 8.02 -3.33 -13.66
CA VAL A 236 6.70 -3.90 -13.92
C VAL A 236 5.72 -2.83 -14.39
N PRO A 237 4.71 -3.20 -15.20
CA PRO A 237 3.69 -2.24 -15.58
C PRO A 237 2.89 -1.77 -14.36
N ARG A 238 2.51 -0.48 -14.34
CA ARG A 238 1.81 0.17 -13.23
C ARG A 238 0.50 -0.50 -12.79
N ARG A 239 -0.11 -1.34 -13.63
CA ARG A 239 -1.25 -2.20 -13.23
C ARG A 239 -0.97 -3.10 -12.03
N ARG A 240 0.31 -3.39 -11.72
CA ARG A 240 0.73 -4.15 -10.52
C ARG A 240 0.91 -3.29 -9.26
N PHE A 241 0.77 -1.97 -9.41
CA PHE A 241 0.86 -0.97 -8.35
C PHE A 241 -0.39 -0.09 -8.34
N LEU A 242 -1.44 -0.60 -7.71
CA LEU A 242 -2.72 0.05 -7.52
C LEU A 242 -3.05 0.15 -6.02
N PRO A 243 -2.29 0.96 -5.25
CA PRO A 243 -2.53 1.16 -3.83
C PRO A 243 -3.80 2.01 -3.58
N VAL A 244 -4.63 1.59 -2.64
CA VAL A 244 -5.83 2.32 -2.20
C VAL A 244 -5.56 2.91 -0.82
N LYS A 245 -5.11 4.18 -0.80
CA LYS A 245 -4.74 4.88 0.44
C LYS A 245 -5.77 5.92 0.88
N THR A 246 -6.52 6.46 -0.07
CA THR A 246 -7.47 7.54 0.15
C THR A 246 -8.83 7.19 -0.44
N THR A 247 -9.86 7.94 -0.05
CA THR A 247 -11.20 7.83 -0.66
C THR A 247 -11.21 8.26 -2.13
N SER A 248 -10.22 9.05 -2.57
CA SER A 248 -10.03 9.35 -4.01
C SER A 248 -9.64 8.08 -4.78
N ASP A 249 -8.76 7.27 -4.22
CA ASP A 249 -8.39 5.96 -4.80
C ASP A 249 -9.58 4.99 -4.74
N LEU A 250 -10.33 5.03 -3.63
CA LEU A 250 -11.53 4.21 -3.46
C LEU A 250 -12.60 4.51 -4.53
N LEU A 251 -12.82 5.79 -4.86
CA LEU A 251 -13.73 6.19 -5.94
C LEU A 251 -13.32 5.56 -7.27
N LEU A 252 -12.02 5.60 -7.60
CA LEU A 252 -11.48 5.02 -8.82
C LEU A 252 -11.77 3.52 -8.90
N VAL A 253 -11.41 2.76 -7.87
CA VAL A 253 -11.55 1.29 -7.87
C VAL A 253 -13.00 0.81 -7.77
N MET A 254 -13.90 1.63 -7.20
CA MET A 254 -15.34 1.33 -7.15
C MET A 254 -16.08 1.69 -8.44
N SER A 255 -15.51 2.56 -9.28
CA SER A 255 -16.15 3.01 -10.51
C SER A 255 -16.08 1.96 -11.63
N ASN A 256 -16.86 2.18 -12.68
CA ASN A 256 -16.85 1.37 -13.91
C ASN A 256 -15.51 1.45 -14.70
N LEU A 257 -14.55 2.23 -14.21
CA LEU A 257 -13.18 2.25 -14.68
C LEU A 257 -12.48 0.89 -14.54
N PHE A 258 -12.84 0.12 -13.51
CA PHE A 258 -12.33 -1.22 -13.28
C PHE A 258 -13.45 -2.25 -13.32
N THR A 259 -13.09 -3.46 -13.71
CA THR A 259 -13.95 -4.64 -13.67
C THR A 259 -13.35 -5.63 -12.67
N LEU A 260 -14.20 -6.16 -11.79
CA LEU A 260 -13.80 -7.16 -10.81
C LEU A 260 -14.01 -8.56 -11.38
N ASN A 261 -12.92 -9.25 -11.69
CA ASN A 261 -12.97 -10.64 -12.15
C ASN A 261 -12.35 -11.55 -11.10
N ARG A 262 -13.19 -12.28 -10.37
CA ARG A 262 -12.79 -13.30 -9.38
C ARG A 262 -11.77 -12.79 -8.35
N GLY A 263 -11.93 -11.54 -7.91
CA GLY A 263 -11.06 -10.89 -6.92
C GLY A 263 -9.94 -10.04 -7.51
N ASN A 264 -9.70 -10.10 -8.82
CA ASN A 264 -8.72 -9.27 -9.51
C ASN A 264 -9.40 -8.06 -10.15
N LEU A 265 -8.91 -6.86 -9.87
CA LEU A 265 -9.34 -5.65 -10.58
C LEU A 265 -8.56 -5.51 -11.89
N VAL A 266 -9.29 -5.37 -12.99
CA VAL A 266 -8.72 -5.14 -14.33
C VAL A 266 -9.33 -3.88 -14.90
N MET A 267 -8.51 -3.00 -15.45
CA MET A 267 -8.98 -1.80 -16.15
C MET A 267 -9.98 -2.20 -17.22
N ASN A 268 -11.11 -1.48 -17.28
CA ASN A 268 -12.19 -1.77 -18.21
C ASN A 268 -11.68 -1.61 -19.66
N ALA A 269 -11.92 -2.64 -20.47
CA ALA A 269 -11.51 -2.66 -21.89
C ALA A 269 -12.21 -1.58 -22.73
N GLN A 270 -13.33 -1.03 -22.27
CA GLN A 270 -14.01 0.08 -22.92
C GLN A 270 -13.31 1.43 -22.69
N ARG A 271 -12.28 1.50 -21.82
CA ARG A 271 -11.53 2.74 -21.60
C ARG A 271 -10.64 3.02 -22.82
N SER A 272 -10.84 4.17 -23.44
CA SER A 272 -10.09 4.59 -24.63
C SER A 272 -8.59 4.84 -24.38
N PHE A 273 -8.21 5.19 -23.13
CA PHE A 273 -6.84 5.52 -22.75
C PHE A 273 -6.34 4.67 -21.58
N PRO A 274 -5.13 4.12 -21.61
CA PRO A 274 -4.62 3.23 -20.56
C PRO A 274 -4.23 3.97 -19.27
N ALA A 275 -4.18 5.30 -19.27
CA ALA A 275 -3.82 6.08 -18.09
C ALA A 275 -4.96 6.08 -17.05
N VAL A 276 -4.62 5.96 -15.77
CA VAL A 276 -5.58 6.10 -14.65
C VAL A 276 -5.89 7.59 -14.45
N PRO A 277 -7.16 8.01 -14.27
CA PRO A 277 -7.50 9.42 -14.05
C PRO A 277 -6.93 9.96 -12.74
N LEU A 278 -6.67 11.27 -12.69
CA LEU A 278 -6.29 11.95 -11.46
C LEU A 278 -7.52 12.39 -10.68
N VAL A 279 -7.78 11.78 -9.52
CA VAL A 279 -8.90 12.14 -8.64
C VAL A 279 -8.38 12.79 -7.36
N LYS A 280 -8.98 13.93 -6.99
CA LYS A 280 -8.72 14.63 -5.73
C LYS A 280 -10.04 15.01 -5.07
N LEU A 281 -10.40 14.26 -4.03
CA LEU A 281 -11.54 14.58 -3.18
C LEU A 281 -11.06 15.40 -1.96
N GLY A 282 -11.80 16.46 -1.65
CA GLY A 282 -11.49 17.40 -0.57
C GLY A 282 -11.74 16.82 0.83
N THR A 283 -11.53 17.67 1.84
CA THR A 283 -11.56 17.29 3.27
C THR A 283 -12.88 16.64 3.71
N SER A 284 -14.01 17.04 3.11
CA SER A 284 -15.34 16.48 3.35
C SER A 284 -15.49 15.00 2.97
N PHE A 285 -14.53 14.43 2.24
CA PHE A 285 -14.54 13.04 1.77
C PHE A 285 -13.48 12.17 2.45
N ILE A 286 -12.69 12.67 3.41
CA ILE A 286 -11.57 11.92 4.00
C ILE A 286 -12.05 10.62 4.67
N LYS A 287 -13.15 10.66 5.41
CA LYS A 287 -13.69 9.49 6.10
C LYS A 287 -14.56 8.68 5.14
N VAL A 288 -14.39 7.35 5.16
CA VAL A 288 -15.17 6.43 4.32
C VAL A 288 -16.68 6.59 4.51
N LYS A 289 -17.14 6.81 5.76
CA LYS A 289 -18.57 7.05 6.04
C LYS A 289 -19.11 8.29 5.32
N ASP A 290 -18.35 9.38 5.33
CA ASP A 290 -18.75 10.65 4.69
C ASP A 290 -18.63 10.55 3.17
N PHE A 291 -17.61 9.87 2.67
CA PHE A 291 -17.48 9.53 1.26
C PHE A 291 -18.71 8.75 0.76
N LEU A 292 -19.08 7.65 1.43
CA LEU A 292 -20.22 6.82 1.03
C LEU A 292 -21.55 7.55 1.12
N SER A 293 -21.75 8.42 2.12
CA SER A 293 -23.00 9.18 2.25
C SER A 293 -23.16 10.28 1.20
N ARG A 294 -22.05 10.77 0.63
CA ARG A 294 -22.03 11.82 -0.39
C ARG A 294 -22.24 11.33 -1.81
N PHE A 295 -22.07 10.03 -2.07
CA PHE A 295 -22.33 9.43 -3.38
C PHE A 295 -23.54 8.50 -3.28
N GLN A 296 -24.70 8.92 -3.79
CA GLN A 296 -25.87 8.04 -3.84
C GLN A 296 -25.64 6.80 -4.73
N SER A 297 -24.78 6.95 -5.75
CA SER A 297 -24.17 5.86 -6.51
C SER A 297 -22.79 6.31 -6.99
N ILE A 298 -21.89 5.36 -7.24
CA ILE A 298 -20.59 5.69 -7.84
C ILE A 298 -20.81 6.19 -9.28
N PRO A 299 -20.25 7.36 -9.66
CA PRO A 299 -20.41 7.92 -10.99
C PRO A 299 -19.70 7.08 -12.06
N ASP A 300 -20.15 7.25 -13.29
CA ASP A 300 -19.43 6.81 -14.49
C ASP A 300 -18.17 7.67 -14.66
N CYS A 301 -17.01 7.01 -14.66
CA CYS A 301 -15.69 7.64 -14.77
C CYS A 301 -14.90 7.10 -15.98
N LEU A 302 -15.56 6.43 -16.93
CA LEU A 302 -14.87 5.72 -18.01
C LEU A 302 -14.10 6.68 -18.92
N GLU A 303 -14.67 7.86 -19.19
CA GLU A 303 -14.10 8.94 -20.00
C GLU A 303 -13.46 10.04 -19.14
N LEU A 304 -13.21 9.78 -17.85
CA LEU A 304 -12.60 10.75 -16.95
C LEU A 304 -11.08 10.85 -17.15
N ASP A 305 -10.57 12.08 -17.21
CA ASP A 305 -9.14 12.40 -17.18
C ASP A 305 -8.71 12.92 -15.82
N SER A 306 -9.46 13.89 -15.27
CA SER A 306 -9.21 14.42 -13.94
C SER A 306 -10.48 14.91 -13.24
N LEU A 307 -10.53 14.68 -11.93
CA LEU A 307 -11.61 15.13 -11.04
C LEU A 307 -11.00 15.85 -9.84
N THR A 308 -11.45 17.06 -9.57
CA THR A 308 -11.16 17.77 -8.32
C THR A 308 -12.46 18.21 -7.67
N VAL A 309 -12.72 17.77 -6.44
CA VAL A 309 -13.92 18.12 -5.68
C VAL A 309 -13.50 18.76 -4.36
N SER A 310 -13.95 19.98 -4.09
CA SER A 310 -13.66 20.70 -2.85
C SER A 310 -14.92 21.27 -2.21
N GLY A 311 -14.99 21.23 -0.88
CA GLY A 311 -16.12 21.74 -0.10
C GLY A 311 -17.23 20.72 0.18
N ASP A 312 -18.41 21.21 0.55
CA ASP A 312 -19.59 20.38 0.84
C ASP A 312 -20.33 20.02 -0.45
N VAL A 313 -19.92 18.90 -1.07
CA VAL A 313 -20.48 18.43 -2.34
C VAL A 313 -21.15 17.06 -2.17
N THR A 314 -22.31 16.87 -2.80
CA THR A 314 -22.99 15.57 -2.90
C THR A 314 -23.27 15.20 -4.37
N PHE A 315 -23.39 13.91 -4.64
CA PHE A 315 -23.66 13.36 -5.96
C PHE A 315 -24.92 12.49 -5.94
N GLY A 316 -25.88 12.83 -6.80
CA GLY A 316 -27.07 12.03 -7.06
C GLY A 316 -26.75 10.71 -7.76
N LYS A 317 -27.80 9.98 -8.14
CA LYS A 317 -27.65 8.70 -8.85
C LYS A 317 -27.22 8.91 -10.30
N SER A 318 -26.52 7.94 -10.89
CA SER A 318 -26.25 7.89 -12.34
C SER A 318 -25.56 9.13 -12.91
N VAL A 319 -24.69 9.78 -12.13
CA VAL A 319 -23.85 10.89 -12.60
C VAL A 319 -22.73 10.36 -13.52
N SER A 320 -22.40 11.09 -14.59
CA SER A 320 -21.28 10.78 -15.49
C SER A 320 -20.27 11.93 -15.49
N LEU A 321 -18.99 11.60 -15.31
CA LEU A 321 -17.88 12.55 -15.22
C LEU A 321 -16.89 12.28 -16.36
N ARG A 322 -16.64 13.28 -17.20
CA ARG A 322 -15.89 13.15 -18.46
C ARG A 322 -14.85 14.25 -18.62
N GLY A 323 -13.68 13.90 -19.16
CA GLY A 323 -12.57 14.83 -19.35
C GLY A 323 -12.09 15.42 -18.01
N THR A 324 -11.99 16.75 -17.95
CA THR A 324 -11.59 17.46 -16.72
C THR A 324 -12.79 18.09 -16.01
N VAL A 325 -13.07 17.62 -14.79
CA VAL A 325 -14.17 18.13 -13.96
C VAL A 325 -13.63 18.72 -12.66
N ILE A 326 -13.98 19.97 -12.38
CA ILE A 326 -13.62 20.67 -11.15
C ILE A 326 -14.91 21.14 -10.48
N ILE A 327 -15.14 20.76 -9.22
CA ILE A 327 -16.32 21.15 -8.44
C ILE A 327 -15.85 21.81 -7.14
N ILE A 328 -16.25 23.06 -6.93
CA ILE A 328 -15.81 23.86 -5.79
C ILE A 328 -17.02 24.48 -5.09
N ALA A 329 -17.37 23.95 -3.92
CA ALA A 329 -18.22 24.61 -2.96
C ALA A 329 -17.34 25.42 -2.00
N ASN A 330 -17.56 26.74 -1.92
CA ASN A 330 -16.82 27.60 -1.00
C ASN A 330 -17.24 27.36 0.45
N HIS A 331 -16.53 27.98 1.40
CA HIS A 331 -16.86 27.87 2.81
C HIS A 331 -18.29 28.38 3.09
N GLY A 332 -19.12 27.55 3.71
CA GLY A 332 -20.53 27.83 3.98
C GLY A 332 -21.49 27.47 2.83
N ASP A 333 -20.97 27.24 1.63
CA ASP A 333 -21.76 26.80 0.48
C ASP A 333 -21.86 25.27 0.43
N ARG A 334 -22.91 24.80 -0.24
CA ARG A 334 -23.13 23.38 -0.55
C ARG A 334 -23.50 23.22 -2.02
N ILE A 335 -23.04 22.17 -2.66
CA ILE A 335 -23.43 21.82 -4.03
C ILE A 335 -23.98 20.39 -4.04
N ASP A 336 -25.26 20.25 -4.36
CA ASP A 336 -25.86 18.96 -4.68
C ASP A 336 -25.87 18.76 -6.20
N ILE A 337 -25.08 17.80 -6.69
CA ILE A 337 -25.07 17.43 -8.11
C ILE A 337 -26.30 16.56 -8.39
N PRO A 338 -27.21 16.96 -9.28
CA PRO A 338 -28.47 16.27 -9.49
C PRO A 338 -28.28 14.87 -10.08
N THR A 339 -29.26 14.00 -9.84
CA THR A 339 -29.34 12.67 -10.46
C THR A 339 -29.30 12.77 -11.98
N GLY A 340 -28.50 11.93 -12.63
CA GLY A 340 -28.33 11.88 -14.07
C GLY A 340 -27.45 12.98 -14.66
N ALA A 341 -26.83 13.83 -13.84
CA ALA A 341 -25.97 14.89 -14.32
C ALA A 341 -24.79 14.35 -15.14
N ILE A 342 -24.51 14.99 -16.27
CA ILE A 342 -23.33 14.72 -17.10
C ILE A 342 -22.44 15.94 -17.04
N LEU A 343 -21.25 15.80 -16.47
CA LEU A 343 -20.25 16.86 -16.36
C LEU A 343 -19.07 16.51 -17.25
N GLU A 344 -18.92 17.27 -18.34
CA GLU A 344 -17.85 17.07 -19.31
C GLU A 344 -17.06 18.37 -19.51
N ASN A 345 -15.76 18.36 -19.15
CA ASN A 345 -14.88 19.51 -19.29
C ASN A 345 -15.44 20.79 -18.65
N LYS A 346 -15.98 20.67 -17.43
CA LYS A 346 -16.65 21.76 -16.70
C LYS A 346 -15.98 22.08 -15.38
N ILE A 347 -16.06 23.36 -15.04
CA ILE A 347 -15.86 23.87 -13.69
C ILE A 347 -17.23 24.24 -13.13
N VAL A 348 -17.62 23.63 -12.02
CA VAL A 348 -18.87 23.89 -11.30
C VAL A 348 -18.53 24.54 -9.98
N SER A 349 -19.09 25.72 -9.71
CA SER A 349 -18.89 26.43 -8.46
C SER A 349 -20.15 27.19 -8.07
N GLY A 350 -20.38 27.36 -6.77
CA GLY A 350 -21.52 28.12 -6.24
C GLY A 350 -22.19 27.40 -5.07
N ASN A 351 -23.48 27.68 -4.90
CA ASN A 351 -24.31 27.13 -3.85
C ASN A 351 -25.64 26.64 -4.43
N LEU A 352 -25.89 25.34 -4.36
CA LEU A 352 -27.09 24.68 -4.88
C LEU A 352 -27.51 23.58 -3.90
N ARG A 353 -28.74 23.70 -3.38
CA ARG A 353 -29.35 22.67 -2.54
C ARG A 353 -30.56 22.07 -3.25
N ILE A 354 -30.60 20.75 -3.36
CA ILE A 354 -31.73 20.01 -3.92
C ILE A 354 -32.47 19.36 -2.74
N LEU A 355 -33.74 19.71 -2.57
CA LEU A 355 -34.59 19.18 -1.50
C LEU A 355 -35.59 18.19 -2.07
N ASP A 356 -35.90 17.13 -1.32
CA ASP A 356 -36.98 16.21 -1.65
C ASP A 356 -38.32 16.96 -1.53
N HIS A 357 -39.20 16.78 -2.52
CA HIS A 357 -40.54 17.38 -2.56
C HIS A 357 -41.61 16.51 -1.92
#